data_AF-A0A927LDF6-F1
#
_entry.id   AF-A0A927LDF6-F1
#
_cell.length_a   1.000
_cell.length_b   1.000
_cell.length_c   1.000
_cell.angle_alpha   90.00
_cell.angle_beta   90.00
_cell.angle_gamma   90.00
#
_symmetry.space_group_name_H-M   'P 1'
#
loop_
_entity.id
_entity.type
_entity.pdbx_description
1 polymer ?
#
loop_
_entity_poly.entity_id
_entity_poly.type
_entity_poly.pdbx_seq_one_letter_code
_entity_poly.pdbx_strand_id
1 'polypeptide(L)'
;MYFKMWKKIFFLLLITFNAFSQEYKINLEQFRTKSKIFHGSIDGKYDITIYLKLSSFSNDHQGVYSVKGWYYYNQYKKNIPIVGIYDFSDGLTLYSLKNKTLEDQIVTFNVSGENVWTKIDYIKSITDFEEKLTIYNEAADTKWFSKTKELKLKVFDFQDNPIVKDFAFLKLDNKTTIDLAGFSIAYDHLEIVNSTKTKLETKVLLKYKIGGNPNIQGMCGAATDSGYIILSFDAQNNLNYKDELILNDCRGSIYSEKLASAEKSKLRFKTTSSSGDKNIVKQIIVDTKSISFIKEK
;
A
#
# COMPACT_ATOMS: atom_id res chain seq x y z
N MET A 1 -60.64 23.67 17.08
CA MET A 1 -59.32 24.17 16.62
C MET A 1 -58.11 23.46 17.26
N TYR A 2 -58.27 22.72 18.37
CA TYR A 2 -57.16 22.05 19.09
C TYR A 2 -56.54 20.82 18.39
N PHE A 3 -57.32 20.06 17.61
CA PHE A 3 -56.84 18.84 16.95
C PHE A 3 -55.75 19.07 15.87
N LYS A 4 -55.69 20.27 15.28
CA LYS A 4 -54.72 20.61 14.23
C LYS A 4 -53.33 20.96 14.79
N MET A 5 -53.26 21.37 16.06
CA MET A 5 -52.02 21.75 16.75
C MET A 5 -51.24 20.52 17.22
N TRP A 6 -51.94 19.47 17.64
CA TRP A 6 -51.30 18.26 18.16
C TRP A 6 -50.59 17.43 17.07
N LYS A 7 -51.13 17.41 15.84
CA LYS A 7 -50.45 16.80 14.68
C LYS A 7 -49.12 17.47 14.34
N LYS A 8 -49.02 18.80 14.50
CA LYS A 8 -47.77 19.54 14.24
C LYS A 8 -46.71 19.29 15.32
N ILE A 9 -47.12 19.19 16.58
CA ILE A 9 -46.21 18.88 17.71
C ILE A 9 -45.69 17.44 17.61
N PHE A 10 -46.56 16.48 17.27
CA PHE A 10 -46.16 15.08 17.10
C PHE A 10 -45.17 14.87 15.93
N PHE A 11 -45.39 15.59 14.81
CA PHE A 11 -44.48 15.56 13.67
C PHE A 11 -43.12 16.20 13.98
N LEU A 12 -43.08 17.28 14.77
CA LEU A 12 -41.83 17.90 15.23
C LEU A 12 -41.04 16.96 16.16
N LEU A 13 -41.74 16.25 17.06
CA LEU A 13 -41.13 15.29 17.98
C LEU A 13 -40.48 14.11 17.23
N LEU A 14 -41.17 13.58 16.21
CA LEU A 14 -40.65 12.51 15.34
C LEU A 14 -39.40 12.95 14.54
N ILE A 15 -39.29 14.21 14.13
CA ILE A 15 -38.09 14.72 13.45
C ILE A 15 -36.92 14.83 14.43
N THR A 16 -37.15 15.28 15.66
CA THR A 16 -36.08 15.37 16.68
C THR A 16 -35.55 14.01 17.12
N PHE A 17 -36.39 12.96 17.19
CA PHE A 17 -35.93 11.61 17.57
C PHE A 17 -35.05 10.95 16.50
N ASN A 18 -35.27 11.23 15.22
CA ASN A 18 -34.43 10.68 14.14
C ASN A 18 -33.06 11.36 14.03
N ALA A 19 -32.88 12.56 14.59
CA ALA A 19 -31.60 13.29 14.53
C ALA A 19 -30.54 12.73 15.50
N PHE A 20 -30.93 12.01 16.55
CA PHE A 20 -30.01 11.50 17.58
C PHE A 20 -29.54 10.05 17.38
N SER A 21 -29.96 9.38 16.30
CA SER A 21 -29.64 7.95 16.06
C SER A 21 -28.62 7.70 14.95
N GLN A 22 -27.79 8.68 14.60
CA GLN A 22 -26.66 8.44 13.70
C GLN A 22 -25.51 7.82 14.50
N GLU A 23 -25.58 6.51 14.71
CA GLU A 23 -24.43 5.75 15.19
C GLU A 23 -23.29 5.91 14.18
N TYR A 24 -22.14 6.40 14.67
CA TYR A 24 -20.97 6.52 13.82
C TYR A 24 -20.52 5.11 13.40
N LYS A 25 -20.58 4.84 12.11
CA LYS A 25 -20.10 3.59 11.53
C LYS A 25 -18.59 3.65 11.37
N ILE A 26 -17.88 2.69 11.96
CA ILE A 26 -16.45 2.52 11.75
C ILE A 26 -16.18 2.34 10.26
N ASN A 27 -15.24 3.13 9.75
CA ASN A 27 -14.91 3.16 8.33
C ASN A 27 -13.42 2.89 8.12
N LEU A 28 -13.09 2.31 6.98
CA LEU A 28 -11.74 2.08 6.53
C LEU A 28 -11.49 2.93 5.30
N GLU A 29 -10.51 3.83 5.39
CA GLU A 29 -10.08 4.66 4.28
C GLU A 29 -8.73 4.19 3.78
N GLN A 30 -8.66 3.88 2.49
CA GLN A 30 -7.44 3.47 1.84
C GLN A 30 -7.15 4.42 0.69
N PHE A 31 -5.90 4.83 0.57
CA PHE A 31 -5.44 5.58 -0.59
C PHE A 31 -3.98 5.29 -0.88
N ARG A 32 -3.61 5.49 -2.14
CA ARG A 32 -2.26 5.28 -2.65
C ARG A 32 -1.70 6.61 -3.13
N THR A 33 -0.55 7.02 -2.63
CA THR A 33 0.19 8.13 -3.25
C THR A 33 0.79 7.66 -4.56
N LYS A 34 0.79 8.55 -5.54
CA LYS A 34 1.36 8.28 -6.88
C LYS A 34 2.40 9.32 -7.26
N SER A 35 2.82 10.16 -6.32
CA SER A 35 3.84 11.17 -6.54
C SER A 35 4.57 11.48 -5.25
N LYS A 36 5.80 12.00 -5.41
CA LYS A 36 6.69 12.31 -4.32
C LYS A 36 7.62 13.46 -4.68
N ILE A 37 7.98 14.24 -3.66
CA ILE A 37 9.06 15.22 -3.73
C ILE A 37 10.21 14.70 -2.88
N PHE A 38 11.41 14.73 -3.45
CA PHE A 38 12.67 14.46 -2.79
C PHE A 38 13.52 15.72 -2.79
N HIS A 39 14.36 15.83 -1.77
CA HIS A 39 15.40 16.85 -1.68
C HIS A 39 16.76 16.17 -1.71
N GLY A 40 17.77 16.86 -2.20
CA GLY A 40 19.10 16.29 -2.31
C GLY A 40 20.17 17.33 -2.62
N SER A 41 21.38 16.84 -2.86
CA SER A 41 22.52 17.66 -3.26
C SER A 41 23.39 16.94 -4.28
N ILE A 42 23.90 17.66 -5.27
CA ILE A 42 24.95 17.20 -6.20
C ILE A 42 26.30 17.75 -5.73
N ASP A 43 27.27 16.87 -5.54
CA ASP A 43 28.64 17.15 -5.09
C ASP A 43 28.72 17.92 -3.74
N GLY A 44 27.65 17.88 -2.94
CA GLY A 44 27.52 18.68 -1.71
C GLY A 44 27.48 20.20 -1.93
N LYS A 45 27.38 20.65 -3.19
CA LYS A 45 27.44 22.08 -3.57
C LYS A 45 26.12 22.59 -4.12
N TYR A 46 25.40 21.73 -4.84
CA TYR A 46 24.19 22.12 -5.55
C TYR A 46 22.98 21.44 -4.94
N ASP A 47 22.23 22.17 -4.14
CA ASP A 47 20.97 21.67 -3.61
C ASP A 47 19.94 21.52 -4.73
N ILE A 48 19.24 20.40 -4.73
CA ILE A 48 18.24 20.06 -5.73
C ILE A 48 16.92 19.64 -5.08
N THR A 49 15.84 19.82 -5.84
CA THR A 49 14.52 19.29 -5.53
C THR A 49 14.04 18.46 -6.71
N ILE A 50 13.57 17.24 -6.45
CA ILE A 50 13.11 16.28 -7.46
C ILE A 50 11.62 16.00 -7.18
N TYR A 51 10.75 16.25 -8.15
CA TYR A 51 9.37 15.80 -8.12
C TYR A 51 9.18 14.66 -9.11
N LEU A 52 8.59 13.56 -8.64
CA LEU A 52 8.30 12.38 -9.45
C LEU A 52 6.85 11.97 -9.28
N LYS A 53 6.24 11.52 -10.37
CA LYS A 53 4.92 10.94 -10.40
C LYS A 53 5.01 9.58 -11.10
N LEU A 54 4.40 8.57 -10.50
CA LEU A 54 4.15 7.27 -11.12
C LEU A 54 3.43 7.50 -12.44
N SER A 55 3.97 6.91 -13.50
CA SER A 55 3.32 6.93 -14.81
C SER A 55 2.68 5.59 -15.15
N SER A 56 3.44 4.49 -15.08
CA SER A 56 2.92 3.14 -15.36
C SER A 56 3.67 2.09 -14.55
N PHE A 57 2.97 1.05 -14.11
CA PHE A 57 3.64 -0.16 -13.63
C PHE A 57 4.14 -0.97 -14.81
N SER A 58 5.19 -1.76 -14.62
CA SER A 58 5.54 -2.77 -15.60
C SER A 58 4.44 -3.85 -15.65
N ASN A 59 4.27 -4.49 -16.81
CA ASN A 59 3.25 -5.53 -16.97
C ASN A 59 3.56 -6.78 -16.12
N ASP A 60 4.84 -7.06 -15.91
CA ASP A 60 5.29 -8.32 -15.33
C ASP A 60 5.59 -8.20 -13.81
N HIS A 61 5.73 -6.98 -13.30
CA HIS A 61 6.26 -6.78 -11.95
C HIS A 61 5.80 -5.47 -11.26
N GLN A 62 5.01 -5.57 -10.18
CA GLN A 62 4.46 -4.37 -9.51
C GLN A 62 5.51 -3.54 -8.75
N GLY A 63 6.61 -4.16 -8.33
CA GLY A 63 7.77 -3.44 -7.76
C GLY A 63 8.63 -2.70 -8.79
N VAL A 64 8.28 -2.79 -10.09
CA VAL A 64 8.94 -2.05 -11.16
C VAL A 64 7.93 -1.12 -11.80
N TYR A 65 8.27 0.16 -11.89
CA TYR A 65 7.39 1.16 -12.48
C TYR A 65 8.15 2.33 -13.10
N SER A 66 7.54 2.96 -14.08
CA SER A 66 8.05 4.15 -14.72
C SER A 66 7.56 5.40 -14.00
N VAL A 67 8.37 6.45 -14.04
CA VAL A 67 8.06 7.74 -13.43
C VAL A 67 8.31 8.86 -14.41
N LYS A 68 7.58 9.96 -14.23
CA LYS A 68 7.75 11.22 -14.95
C LYS A 68 7.68 12.37 -13.97
N GLY A 69 8.45 13.42 -14.22
CA GLY A 69 8.43 14.61 -13.39
C GLY A 69 9.47 15.62 -13.81
N TRP A 70 10.05 16.28 -12.82
CA TRP A 70 11.06 17.29 -13.00
C TRP A 70 12.00 17.31 -11.80
N TYR A 71 13.19 17.85 -11.99
CA TYR A 71 14.02 18.34 -10.88
C TYR A 71 14.51 19.73 -11.20
N TYR A 72 15.01 20.44 -10.20
CA TYR A 72 15.69 21.71 -10.41
C TYR A 72 16.79 21.90 -9.38
N TYR A 73 17.75 22.75 -9.74
CA TYR A 73 18.70 23.35 -8.80
C TYR A 73 18.01 24.43 -7.99
N ASN A 74 18.05 24.34 -6.66
CA ASN A 74 17.25 25.20 -5.76
C ASN A 74 17.57 26.69 -5.92
N GLN A 75 18.80 27.02 -6.30
CA GLN A 75 19.22 28.40 -6.61
C GLN A 75 18.53 28.99 -7.86
N TYR A 76 18.21 28.16 -8.86
CA TYR A 76 17.65 28.62 -10.13
C TYR A 76 16.15 28.35 -10.26
N LYS A 77 15.64 27.31 -9.61
CA LYS A 77 14.23 26.85 -9.65
C LYS A 77 13.67 26.68 -11.06
N LYS A 78 14.55 26.40 -12.04
CA LYS A 78 14.16 26.08 -13.42
C LYS A 78 13.95 24.58 -13.53
N ASN A 79 12.71 24.17 -13.80
CA ASN A 79 12.36 22.76 -13.97
C ASN A 79 13.10 22.15 -15.16
N ILE A 80 13.78 21.04 -14.91
CA ILE A 80 14.39 20.16 -15.90
C ILE A 80 13.53 18.90 -15.93
N PRO A 81 12.84 18.61 -17.06
CA PRO A 81 11.97 17.45 -17.15
C PRO A 81 12.78 16.16 -17.08
N ILE A 82 12.26 15.19 -16.34
CA ILE A 82 12.89 13.88 -16.22
C ILE A 82 11.87 12.75 -16.32
N VAL A 83 12.33 11.63 -16.87
CA VAL A 83 11.62 10.35 -16.85
C VAL A 83 12.56 9.26 -16.41
N GLY A 84 12.01 8.13 -15.98
CA GLY A 84 12.86 7.02 -15.60
C GLY A 84 12.08 5.82 -15.12
N ILE A 85 12.83 4.91 -14.53
CA ILE A 85 12.33 3.67 -13.97
C ILE A 85 12.75 3.54 -12.52
N TYR A 86 11.82 3.08 -11.70
CA TYR A 86 12.09 2.53 -10.39
C TYR A 86 12.09 1.00 -10.50
N ASP A 87 13.15 0.42 -9.97
CA ASP A 87 13.37 -1.01 -9.82
C ASP A 87 13.54 -1.26 -8.31
N PHE A 88 12.67 -2.05 -7.70
CA PHE A 88 12.73 -2.29 -6.26
C PHE A 88 14.08 -2.88 -5.79
N SER A 89 14.83 -3.56 -6.67
CA SER A 89 16.10 -4.19 -6.34
C SER A 89 17.26 -3.19 -6.35
N ASP A 90 17.29 -2.29 -7.33
CA ASP A 90 18.41 -1.39 -7.59
C ASP A 90 18.14 0.04 -7.12
N GLY A 91 16.92 0.52 -7.28
CA GLY A 91 16.48 1.88 -6.99
C GLY A 91 15.98 2.59 -8.25
N LEU A 92 16.27 3.87 -8.36
CA LEU A 92 15.72 4.76 -9.38
C LEU A 92 16.79 5.20 -10.39
N THR A 93 16.49 5.07 -11.68
CA THR A 93 17.31 5.65 -12.76
C THR A 93 16.47 6.64 -13.55
N LEU A 94 16.90 7.91 -13.56
CA LEU A 94 16.22 9.03 -14.19
C LEU A 94 17.07 9.65 -15.30
N TYR A 95 16.40 10.16 -16.33
CA TYR A 95 17.00 10.79 -17.49
C TYR A 95 16.30 12.10 -17.81
N SER A 96 17.10 13.13 -18.09
CA SER A 96 16.70 14.31 -18.86
C SER A 96 17.05 14.04 -20.32
N LEU A 97 16.03 13.96 -21.19
CA LEU A 97 16.16 13.58 -22.59
C LEU A 97 15.73 14.72 -23.52
N LYS A 98 16.41 14.85 -24.67
CA LYS A 98 15.93 15.66 -25.80
C LYS A 98 14.92 14.90 -26.66
N ASN A 99 15.11 13.59 -26.79
CA ASN A 99 14.28 12.72 -27.61
C ASN A 99 12.95 12.39 -26.91
N LYS A 100 11.85 13.01 -27.37
CA LYS A 100 10.50 12.81 -26.83
C LYS A 100 9.94 11.41 -27.12
N THR A 101 10.30 10.80 -28.23
CA THR A 101 9.91 9.42 -28.53
C THR A 101 10.50 8.45 -27.51
N LEU A 102 11.79 8.62 -27.18
CA LEU A 102 12.45 7.80 -26.16
C LEU A 102 11.87 8.04 -24.77
N GLU A 103 11.52 9.29 -24.44
CA GLU A 103 10.81 9.65 -23.21
C GLU A 103 9.51 8.84 -23.07
N ASP A 104 8.67 8.83 -24.11
CA ASP A 104 7.40 8.11 -24.11
C ASP A 104 7.60 6.58 -24.08
N GLN A 105 8.62 6.06 -24.75
CA GLN A 105 8.97 4.64 -24.71
C GLN A 105 9.34 4.16 -23.31
N ILE A 106 10.19 4.92 -22.59
CA ILE A 106 10.56 4.62 -21.19
C ILE A 106 9.31 4.64 -20.31
N VAL A 107 8.51 5.71 -20.44
CA VAL A 107 7.33 5.92 -19.60
C VAL A 107 6.27 4.83 -19.79
N THR A 108 6.14 4.28 -20.99
CA THR A 108 5.17 3.24 -21.33
C THR A 108 5.73 1.83 -21.29
N PHE A 109 7.00 1.64 -20.91
CA PHE A 109 7.74 0.37 -21.05
C PHE A 109 7.70 -0.23 -22.47
N ASN A 110 7.54 0.63 -23.49
CA ASN A 110 7.56 0.25 -24.90
C ASN A 110 8.97 0.38 -25.49
N VAL A 111 9.89 -0.39 -24.91
CA VAL A 111 11.30 -0.47 -25.31
C VAL A 111 11.65 -1.91 -25.70
N SER A 112 12.82 -2.09 -26.32
CA SER A 112 13.35 -3.42 -26.64
C SER A 112 13.51 -4.29 -25.39
N GLY A 113 13.12 -5.56 -25.48
CA GLY A 113 13.18 -6.53 -24.39
C GLY A 113 11.91 -7.37 -24.31
N GLU A 114 12.07 -8.66 -24.06
CA GLU A 114 10.95 -9.62 -23.99
C GLU A 114 10.23 -9.58 -22.63
N ASN A 115 10.97 -9.28 -21.56
CA ASN A 115 10.48 -9.20 -20.20
C ASN A 115 10.96 -7.92 -19.50
N VAL A 116 10.36 -7.60 -18.35
CA VAL A 116 10.70 -6.40 -17.56
C VAL A 116 12.20 -6.21 -17.30
N TRP A 117 12.98 -7.27 -17.04
CA TRP A 117 14.40 -7.17 -16.71
C TRP A 117 15.24 -6.73 -17.91
N THR A 118 15.02 -7.39 -19.06
CA THR A 118 15.70 -7.00 -20.31
C THR A 118 15.34 -5.58 -20.76
N LYS A 119 14.11 -5.14 -20.48
CA LYS A 119 13.68 -3.75 -20.72
C LYS A 119 14.37 -2.76 -19.76
N ILE A 120 14.52 -3.12 -18.49
CA ILE A 120 15.29 -2.33 -17.52
C ILE A 120 16.75 -2.19 -17.98
N ASP A 121 17.39 -3.27 -18.39
CA ASP A 121 18.77 -3.26 -18.87
C ASP A 121 18.94 -2.35 -20.10
N TYR A 122 18.02 -2.46 -21.06
CA TYR A 122 17.97 -1.56 -22.21
C TYR A 122 17.88 -0.10 -21.77
N ILE A 123 16.94 0.24 -20.88
CA ILE A 123 16.74 1.61 -20.39
C ILE A 123 18.00 2.12 -19.68
N LYS A 124 18.60 1.31 -18.78
CA LYS A 124 19.81 1.66 -18.04
C LYS A 124 21.02 1.90 -18.96
N SER A 125 21.05 1.23 -20.12
CA SER A 125 22.10 1.35 -21.14
C SER A 125 22.00 2.59 -22.04
N ILE A 126 20.92 3.38 -21.97
CA ILE A 126 20.75 4.60 -22.77
C ILE A 126 21.91 5.57 -22.52
N THR A 127 22.57 5.99 -23.61
CA THR A 127 23.70 6.95 -23.60
C THR A 127 23.32 8.33 -24.13
N ASP A 128 22.24 8.46 -24.91
CA ASP A 128 21.75 9.74 -25.42
C ASP A 128 20.87 10.46 -24.39
N PHE A 129 21.51 11.06 -23.39
CA PHE A 129 20.84 11.89 -22.38
C PHE A 129 21.58 13.21 -22.16
N GLU A 130 20.87 14.23 -21.69
CA GLU A 130 21.49 15.49 -21.26
C GLU A 130 22.01 15.35 -19.82
N GLU A 131 21.18 14.79 -18.94
CA GLU A 131 21.54 14.47 -17.55
C GLU A 131 20.93 13.11 -17.15
N LYS A 132 21.62 12.35 -16.31
CA LYS A 132 21.16 11.07 -15.74
C LYS A 132 21.37 11.08 -14.22
N LEU A 133 20.37 10.63 -13.45
CA LEU A 133 20.49 10.43 -12.01
C LEU A 133 20.29 8.94 -11.72
N THR A 134 21.23 8.32 -11.01
CA THR A 134 21.09 6.96 -10.49
C THR A 134 21.02 7.04 -8.98
N ILE A 135 19.87 6.72 -8.40
CA ILE A 135 19.60 6.78 -6.96
C ILE A 135 19.38 5.35 -6.50
N TYR A 136 20.40 4.80 -5.87
CA TYR A 136 20.39 3.41 -5.45
C TYR A 136 19.72 3.25 -4.09
N ASN A 137 19.19 2.05 -3.85
CA ASN A 137 18.73 1.68 -2.52
C ASN A 137 19.87 1.79 -1.50
N GLU A 138 21.11 1.48 -1.88
CA GLU A 138 22.29 1.76 -1.08
C GLU A 138 22.85 3.16 -1.39
N ALA A 139 22.82 4.06 -0.40
CA ALA A 139 23.09 5.48 -0.61
C ALA A 139 24.53 5.80 -1.08
N ALA A 140 25.47 4.87 -0.93
CA ALA A 140 26.88 5.09 -1.25
C ALA A 140 27.15 5.30 -2.75
N ASP A 141 26.34 4.69 -3.63
CA ASP A 141 26.59 4.64 -5.07
C ASP A 141 25.73 5.60 -5.90
N THR A 142 24.95 6.45 -5.22
CA THR A 142 24.06 7.40 -5.88
C THR A 142 24.85 8.47 -6.64
N LYS A 143 24.59 8.61 -7.95
CA LYS A 143 25.39 9.42 -8.88
C LYS A 143 24.51 10.29 -9.77
N TRP A 144 25.09 11.42 -10.16
CA TRP A 144 24.58 12.29 -11.20
C TRP A 144 25.59 12.31 -12.34
N PHE A 145 25.09 12.27 -13.57
CA PHE A 145 25.89 12.30 -14.79
C PHE A 145 25.39 13.41 -15.70
N SER A 146 26.33 14.11 -16.34
CA SER A 146 26.10 14.79 -17.59
C SER A 146 26.90 14.12 -18.70
N LYS A 147 26.79 14.63 -19.93
CA LYS A 147 27.60 14.18 -21.06
C LYS A 147 29.12 14.18 -20.80
N THR A 148 29.60 14.96 -19.84
CA THR A 148 31.04 15.18 -19.62
C THR A 148 31.51 14.96 -18.18
N LYS A 149 30.60 14.78 -17.22
CA LYS A 149 30.94 14.72 -15.79
C LYS A 149 30.12 13.68 -15.07
N GLU A 150 30.75 13.04 -14.11
CA GLU A 150 30.13 12.23 -13.07
C GLU A 150 30.35 12.92 -11.73
N LEU A 151 29.29 13.10 -10.96
CA LEU A 151 29.31 13.73 -9.64
C LEU A 151 28.55 12.89 -8.64
N LYS A 152 28.94 12.99 -7.36
CA LYS A 152 28.22 12.35 -6.27
C LYS A 152 26.83 12.97 -6.13
N LEU A 153 25.80 12.15 -5.99
CA LEU A 153 24.45 12.58 -5.70
C LEU A 153 24.06 12.08 -4.30
N LYS A 154 23.38 12.92 -3.53
CA LYS A 154 22.74 12.54 -2.27
C LYS A 154 21.27 12.89 -2.38
N VAL A 155 20.40 11.93 -2.12
CA VAL A 155 18.95 12.14 -2.02
C VAL A 155 18.51 11.77 -0.62
N PHE A 156 17.87 12.70 0.07
CA PHE A 156 17.41 12.52 1.43
C PHE A 156 16.13 11.68 1.44
N ASP A 157 16.00 10.81 2.45
CA ASP A 157 14.82 9.99 2.74
C ASP A 157 14.34 9.09 1.59
N PHE A 158 15.22 8.70 0.66
CA PHE A 158 14.82 7.84 -0.46
C PHE A 158 14.42 6.43 -0.01
N GLN A 159 15.22 5.80 0.87
CA GLN A 159 15.01 4.41 1.32
C GLN A 159 13.68 4.24 2.07
N ASP A 160 13.32 5.18 2.93
CA ASP A 160 12.14 5.08 3.79
C ASP A 160 10.85 5.60 3.12
N ASN A 161 10.95 6.06 1.87
CA ASN A 161 9.89 6.88 1.27
C ASN A 161 9.71 6.60 -0.23
N PRO A 162 9.10 5.44 -0.57
CA PRO A 162 8.82 5.11 -1.95
C PRO A 162 7.85 6.11 -2.60
N ILE A 163 7.93 6.23 -3.92
CA ILE A 163 7.06 7.13 -4.70
C ILE A 163 5.60 6.67 -4.62
N VAL A 164 5.42 5.35 -4.67
CA VAL A 164 4.13 4.70 -4.47
C VAL A 164 4.08 4.20 -3.04
N LYS A 165 3.15 4.72 -2.25
CA LYS A 165 2.92 4.28 -0.88
C LYS A 165 1.42 4.11 -0.64
N ASP A 166 1.07 2.96 -0.10
CA ASP A 166 -0.29 2.66 0.35
C ASP A 166 -0.47 3.09 1.79
N PHE A 167 -1.64 3.66 2.04
CA PHE A 167 -2.07 4.06 3.37
C PHE A 167 -3.41 3.43 3.67
N ALA A 168 -3.57 2.98 4.91
CA ALA A 168 -4.82 2.44 5.42
C ALA A 168 -5.11 3.07 6.77
N PHE A 169 -6.23 3.78 6.85
CA PHE A 169 -6.66 4.48 8.04
C PHE A 169 -7.99 3.93 8.52
N LEU A 170 -8.06 3.57 9.80
CA LEU A 170 -9.28 3.14 10.44
C LEU A 170 -9.90 4.33 11.19
N LYS A 171 -11.08 4.77 10.78
CA LYS A 171 -11.84 5.80 11.47
C LYS A 171 -12.78 5.15 12.48
N LEU A 172 -12.47 5.31 13.77
CA LEU A 172 -13.24 4.72 14.87
C LEU A 172 -14.44 5.60 15.30
N ASP A 173 -14.30 6.92 15.08
CA ASP A 173 -15.34 7.94 15.26
C ASP A 173 -15.01 9.20 14.45
N ASN A 174 -15.86 10.23 14.56
CA ASN A 174 -15.67 11.52 13.89
C ASN A 174 -14.35 12.23 14.25
N LYS A 175 -13.67 11.86 15.34
CA LYS A 175 -12.47 12.53 15.85
C LYS A 175 -11.23 11.65 15.81
N THR A 176 -11.40 10.34 15.72
CA THR A 176 -10.33 9.37 15.87
C THR A 176 -10.07 8.65 14.57
N THR A 177 -8.89 8.92 14.00
CA THR A 177 -8.36 8.22 12.84
C THR A 177 -7.06 7.53 13.23
N ILE A 178 -6.95 6.26 12.93
CA ILE A 178 -5.83 5.40 13.30
C ILE A 178 -5.08 4.97 12.03
N ASP A 179 -3.79 5.26 11.95
CA ASP A 179 -2.92 4.75 10.88
C ASP A 179 -2.56 3.28 11.16
N LEU A 180 -3.00 2.38 10.29
CA LEU A 180 -2.75 0.95 10.43
C LEU A 180 -1.27 0.58 10.17
N ALA A 181 -0.53 1.42 9.45
CA ALA A 181 0.90 1.20 9.23
C ALA A 181 1.68 1.21 10.55
N GLY A 182 1.22 1.98 11.55
CA GLY A 182 1.81 2.02 12.89
C GLY A 182 1.74 0.70 13.67
N PHE A 183 0.94 -0.27 13.19
CA PHE A 183 0.79 -1.59 13.81
C PHE A 183 1.32 -2.73 12.94
N SER A 184 2.18 -2.40 11.96
CA SER A 184 2.69 -3.35 10.97
C SER A 184 1.56 -4.03 10.20
N ILE A 185 0.50 -3.29 9.88
CA ILE A 185 -0.63 -3.74 9.05
C ILE A 185 -0.50 -3.03 7.72
N ALA A 186 0.38 -3.55 6.86
CA ALA A 186 0.66 -3.05 5.53
C ALA A 186 0.14 -4.03 4.47
N TYR A 187 -1.14 -4.41 4.61
CA TYR A 187 -1.78 -5.34 3.69
C TYR A 187 -2.56 -4.58 2.63
N ASP A 188 -2.54 -5.12 1.42
CA ASP A 188 -3.44 -4.66 0.37
C ASP A 188 -4.88 -5.13 0.64
N HIS A 189 -5.83 -4.43 0.01
CA HIS A 189 -7.25 -4.81 -0.05
C HIS A 189 -7.86 -5.16 1.32
N LEU A 190 -7.61 -4.32 2.32
CA LEU A 190 -8.23 -4.47 3.63
C LEU A 190 -9.74 -4.23 3.53
N GLU A 191 -10.52 -5.04 4.23
CA GLU A 191 -11.98 -4.93 4.27
C GLU A 191 -12.47 -5.07 5.71
N ILE A 192 -13.35 -4.18 6.17
CA ILE A 192 -14.05 -4.38 7.46
C ILE A 192 -15.10 -5.47 7.26
N VAL A 193 -14.91 -6.60 7.94
CA VAL A 193 -15.88 -7.70 7.97
C VAL A 193 -16.99 -7.40 8.96
N ASN A 194 -16.59 -6.99 10.17
CA ASN A 194 -17.51 -6.54 11.21
C ASN A 194 -16.77 -5.66 12.22
N SER A 195 -17.54 -4.90 13.00
CA SER A 195 -17.04 -4.12 14.11
C SER A 195 -18.05 -4.03 15.24
N THR A 196 -17.57 -3.97 16.47
CA THR A 196 -18.39 -3.71 17.66
C THR A 196 -17.79 -2.57 18.46
N LYS A 197 -18.63 -1.70 19.02
CA LYS A 197 -18.20 -0.60 19.88
C LYS A 197 -19.01 -0.64 21.17
N THR A 198 -18.30 -0.68 22.29
CA THR A 198 -18.86 -0.59 23.63
C THR A 198 -18.27 0.63 24.33
N LYS A 199 -18.68 0.89 25.58
CA LYS A 199 -18.07 1.97 26.39
C LYS A 199 -16.62 1.70 26.77
N LEU A 200 -16.20 0.43 26.78
CA LEU A 200 -14.89 0.00 27.26
C LEU A 200 -13.93 -0.33 26.13
N GLU A 201 -14.47 -0.78 25.00
CA GLU A 201 -13.67 -1.37 23.93
C GLU A 201 -14.35 -1.21 22.58
N THR A 202 -13.53 -0.99 21.54
CA THR A 202 -13.91 -1.08 20.14
C THR A 202 -13.16 -2.25 19.51
N LYS A 203 -13.88 -3.21 18.92
CA LYS A 203 -13.29 -4.32 18.16
C LYS A 203 -13.58 -4.18 16.68
N VAL A 204 -12.59 -4.49 15.85
CA VAL A 204 -12.71 -4.49 14.39
C VAL A 204 -12.13 -5.79 13.86
N LEU A 205 -12.92 -6.51 13.08
CA LEU A 205 -12.47 -7.66 12.29
C LEU A 205 -12.20 -7.18 10.87
N LEU A 206 -10.93 -7.21 10.49
CA LEU A 206 -10.47 -6.93 9.15
C LEU A 206 -10.21 -8.25 8.41
N LYS A 207 -10.44 -8.24 7.11
CA LYS A 207 -9.96 -9.24 6.16
C LYS A 207 -8.92 -8.59 5.28
N TYR A 208 -7.89 -9.32 4.89
CA TYR A 208 -6.86 -8.82 3.99
C TYR A 208 -6.58 -9.79 2.84
N LYS A 209 -6.02 -9.24 1.76
CA LYS A 209 -5.44 -10.00 0.66
C LYS A 209 -4.21 -9.27 0.14
N ILE A 210 -3.06 -9.94 0.18
CA ILE A 210 -1.83 -9.45 -0.46
C ILE A 210 -1.65 -10.22 -1.76
N GLY A 211 -1.50 -9.49 -2.87
CA GLY A 211 -1.07 -10.10 -4.12
C GLY A 211 0.30 -10.75 -3.90
N GLY A 212 0.48 -11.99 -4.37
CA GLY A 212 1.73 -12.72 -4.23
C GLY A 212 2.91 -11.88 -4.72
N ASN A 213 4.07 -12.10 -4.12
CA ASN A 213 5.24 -11.28 -4.39
C ASN A 213 5.57 -11.31 -5.90
N PRO A 214 5.42 -10.19 -6.63
CA PRO A 214 5.75 -10.15 -8.05
C PRO A 214 7.24 -10.44 -8.30
N ASN A 215 8.08 -10.37 -7.27
CA ASN A 215 9.53 -10.62 -7.34
C ASN A 215 9.90 -12.10 -7.45
N ILE A 216 8.95 -13.04 -7.47
CA ILE A 216 9.24 -14.47 -7.59
C ILE A 216 8.66 -14.99 -8.89
N GLN A 217 9.50 -15.22 -9.91
CA GLN A 217 9.12 -16.13 -10.99
C GLN A 217 9.00 -17.54 -10.39
N GLY A 218 7.77 -18.08 -10.32
CA GLY A 218 7.47 -19.37 -9.71
C GLY A 218 6.06 -19.46 -9.14
N MET A 219 5.70 -20.60 -8.54
CA MET A 219 4.34 -20.89 -8.05
C MET A 219 3.78 -19.85 -7.07
N CYS A 220 4.63 -19.12 -6.34
CA CYS A 220 4.20 -18.07 -5.39
C CYS A 220 4.08 -16.66 -5.99
N GLY A 221 4.56 -16.43 -7.22
CA GLY A 221 4.45 -15.13 -7.88
C GLY A 221 3.01 -14.75 -8.25
N ALA A 222 2.14 -15.74 -8.44
CA ALA A 222 0.71 -15.57 -8.74
C ALA A 222 -0.20 -15.99 -7.57
N ALA A 223 0.37 -16.41 -6.43
CA ALA A 223 -0.41 -16.77 -5.25
C ALA A 223 -1.03 -15.51 -4.63
N THR A 224 -1.98 -15.66 -3.72
CA THR A 224 -2.55 -14.54 -2.95
C THR A 224 -2.49 -14.92 -1.49
N ASP A 225 -1.69 -14.18 -0.73
CA ASP A 225 -1.65 -14.35 0.71
C ASP A 225 -2.89 -13.65 1.30
N SER A 226 -3.53 -14.27 2.28
CA SER A 226 -4.80 -13.76 2.79
C SER A 226 -5.09 -14.25 4.19
N GLY A 227 -5.96 -13.52 4.88
CA GLY A 227 -6.30 -13.82 6.26
C GLY A 227 -7.25 -12.81 6.88
N TYR A 228 -7.31 -12.85 8.20
CA TYR A 228 -8.11 -11.96 9.03
C TYR A 228 -7.27 -11.38 10.16
N ILE A 229 -7.60 -10.15 10.56
CA ILE A 229 -6.96 -9.46 11.67
C ILE A 229 -8.04 -8.97 12.61
N ILE A 230 -7.87 -9.23 13.90
CA ILE A 230 -8.68 -8.64 14.96
C ILE A 230 -7.88 -7.51 15.58
N LEU A 231 -8.47 -6.33 15.62
CA LEU A 231 -7.96 -5.18 16.34
C LEU A 231 -8.93 -4.84 17.46
N SER A 232 -8.42 -4.66 18.68
CA SER A 232 -9.20 -4.12 19.78
C SER A 232 -8.54 -2.87 20.34
N PHE A 233 -9.38 -1.87 20.58
CA PHE A 233 -8.99 -0.57 21.08
C PHE A 233 -9.69 -0.32 22.41
N ASP A 234 -8.97 0.24 23.38
CA ASP A 234 -9.54 0.64 24.66
C ASP A 234 -10.50 1.85 24.52
N ALA A 235 -11.06 2.30 25.64
CA ALA A 235 -11.96 3.47 25.67
C ALA A 235 -11.27 4.80 25.29
N GLN A 236 -9.94 4.84 25.31
CA GLN A 236 -9.11 5.96 24.88
C GLN A 236 -8.64 5.80 23.42
N ASN A 237 -9.15 4.78 22.72
CA ASN A 237 -8.81 4.41 21.34
C ASN A 237 -7.34 3.98 21.14
N ASN A 238 -6.65 3.53 22.20
CA ASN A 238 -5.33 2.92 22.05
C ASN A 238 -5.48 1.44 21.69
N LEU A 239 -4.64 0.94 20.77
CA LEU A 239 -4.62 -0.48 20.44
C LEU A 239 -4.11 -1.29 21.64
N ASN A 240 -4.95 -2.17 22.18
CA ASN A 240 -4.60 -3.02 23.32
C ASN A 240 -4.47 -4.51 22.94
N TYR A 241 -5.04 -4.91 21.81
CA TYR A 241 -5.01 -6.29 21.32
C TYR A 241 -4.96 -6.33 19.80
N LYS A 242 -4.08 -7.18 19.28
CA LYS A 242 -3.97 -7.55 17.87
C LYS A 242 -3.81 -9.07 17.79
N ASP A 243 -4.60 -9.69 16.93
CA ASP A 243 -4.46 -11.10 16.59
C ASP A 243 -4.67 -11.31 15.10
N GLU A 244 -3.96 -12.26 14.52
CA GLU A 244 -3.91 -12.48 13.08
C GLU A 244 -4.09 -13.96 12.76
N LEU A 245 -5.02 -14.22 11.85
CA LEU A 245 -5.24 -15.52 11.26
C LEU A 245 -4.78 -15.50 9.81
N ILE A 246 -3.64 -16.14 9.55
CA ILE A 246 -3.16 -16.42 8.19
C ILE A 246 -3.94 -17.61 7.64
N LEU A 247 -4.62 -17.40 6.51
CA LEU A 247 -5.36 -18.45 5.81
C LEU A 247 -4.61 -19.00 4.62
N ASN A 248 -3.93 -18.13 3.88
CA ASN A 248 -3.05 -18.52 2.79
C ASN A 248 -1.76 -17.72 2.90
N ASP A 249 -0.64 -18.42 2.84
CA ASP A 249 0.71 -17.87 2.76
C ASP A 249 1.53 -18.83 1.92
N CYS A 250 1.87 -18.41 0.69
CA CYS A 250 2.58 -19.28 -0.21
C CYS A 250 4.00 -19.60 0.27
N ARG A 251 4.68 -18.65 0.94
CA ARG A 251 6.03 -18.86 1.46
C ARG A 251 6.01 -19.76 2.69
N GLY A 252 5.02 -19.57 3.55
CA GLY A 252 4.75 -20.43 4.69
C GLY A 252 4.17 -21.80 4.31
N SER A 253 3.90 -22.05 3.02
CA SER A 253 3.19 -23.25 2.55
C SER A 253 1.89 -23.49 3.33
N ILE A 254 1.16 -22.40 3.61
CA ILE A 254 -0.13 -22.40 4.29
C ILE A 254 -1.21 -22.23 3.25
N TYR A 255 -2.18 -23.13 3.26
CA TYR A 255 -3.35 -23.08 2.39
C TYR A 255 -4.60 -23.36 3.20
N SER A 256 -5.71 -22.74 2.80
CA SER A 256 -6.99 -22.96 3.47
C SER A 256 -8.10 -23.32 2.49
N GLU A 257 -8.98 -24.19 2.95
CA GLU A 257 -10.25 -24.50 2.33
C GLU A 257 -11.37 -23.94 3.20
N LYS A 258 -12.28 -23.17 2.60
CA LYS A 258 -13.49 -22.71 3.30
C LYS A 258 -14.48 -23.87 3.38
N LEU A 259 -14.85 -24.24 4.60
CA LEU A 259 -15.82 -25.29 4.85
C LEU A 259 -17.25 -24.73 4.87
N ALA A 260 -18.23 -25.61 4.65
CA ALA A 260 -19.62 -25.28 4.87
C ALA A 260 -19.86 -24.91 6.35
N SER A 261 -20.70 -23.91 6.58
CA SER A 261 -21.11 -23.50 7.92
C SER A 261 -22.62 -23.32 7.96
N ALA A 262 -23.25 -23.88 8.98
CA ALA A 262 -24.68 -23.70 9.23
C ALA A 262 -25.01 -22.26 9.70
N GLU A 263 -24.05 -21.57 10.32
CA GLU A 263 -24.20 -20.22 10.85
C GLU A 263 -23.47 -19.21 9.97
N LYS A 264 -24.19 -18.21 9.42
CA LYS A 264 -23.59 -17.17 8.56
C LYS A 264 -22.52 -16.33 9.26
N SER A 265 -22.61 -16.17 10.58
CA SER A 265 -21.62 -15.43 11.39
C SER A 265 -20.36 -16.22 11.70
N LYS A 266 -20.32 -17.53 11.40
CA LYS A 266 -19.15 -18.38 11.67
C LYS A 266 -18.57 -18.85 10.34
N LEU A 267 -17.41 -18.34 9.98
CA LEU A 267 -16.68 -18.77 8.79
C LEU A 267 -15.71 -19.87 9.20
N ARG A 268 -15.93 -21.09 8.70
CA ARG A 268 -15.10 -22.26 9.02
C ARG A 268 -14.04 -22.46 7.94
N PHE A 269 -12.82 -22.71 8.37
CA PHE A 269 -11.69 -22.97 7.48
C PHE A 269 -10.92 -24.20 7.95
N LYS A 270 -10.54 -25.05 7.00
CA LYS A 270 -9.53 -26.07 7.18
C LYS A 270 -8.22 -25.50 6.65
N THR A 271 -7.26 -25.29 7.54
CA THR A 271 -5.92 -24.81 7.20
C THR A 271 -4.95 -25.99 7.17
N THR A 272 -4.10 -26.03 6.15
CA THR A 272 -3.01 -26.99 6.02
C THR A 272 -1.73 -26.20 5.93
N SER A 273 -0.76 -26.53 6.77
CA SER A 273 0.60 -25.97 6.73
C SER A 273 1.61 -27.09 6.57
N SER A 274 2.53 -26.96 5.62
CA SER A 274 3.61 -27.92 5.41
C SER A 274 4.88 -27.45 6.11
N SER A 275 5.44 -28.28 7.00
CA SER A 275 6.72 -28.01 7.66
C SER A 275 7.59 -29.26 7.62
N GLY A 276 8.60 -29.26 6.73
CA GLY A 276 9.35 -30.46 6.36
C GLY A 276 8.42 -31.51 5.73
N ASP A 277 8.57 -32.77 6.12
CA ASP A 277 7.75 -33.89 5.61
C ASP A 277 6.37 -34.02 6.28
N LYS A 278 5.99 -33.08 7.15
CA LYS A 278 4.75 -33.15 7.93
C LYS A 278 3.75 -32.09 7.51
N ASN A 279 2.53 -32.52 7.25
CA ASN A 279 1.38 -31.65 7.06
C ASN A 279 0.63 -31.52 8.39
N ILE A 280 0.51 -30.28 8.87
CA ILE A 280 -0.30 -29.96 10.04
C ILE A 280 -1.63 -29.40 9.53
N VAL A 281 -2.73 -30.08 9.87
CA VAL A 281 -4.08 -29.66 9.51
C VAL A 281 -4.79 -29.16 10.76
N LYS A 282 -5.41 -27.99 10.67
CA LYS A 282 -6.20 -27.39 11.76
C LYS A 282 -7.51 -26.84 11.22
N GLN A 283 -8.57 -26.96 12.02
CA GLN A 283 -9.84 -26.28 11.74
C GLN A 283 -9.93 -25.01 12.59
N ILE A 284 -10.28 -23.91 11.95
CA ILE A 284 -10.38 -22.59 12.58
C ILE A 284 -11.70 -21.97 12.18
N ILE A 285 -12.39 -21.39 13.16
CA ILE A 285 -13.60 -20.60 12.97
C ILE A 285 -13.27 -19.14 13.18
N VAL A 286 -13.63 -18.31 12.21
CA VAL A 286 -13.75 -16.87 12.38
C VAL A 286 -15.19 -16.56 12.76
N ASP A 287 -15.44 -16.24 14.03
CA ASP A 287 -16.74 -15.78 14.49
C ASP A 287 -16.82 -14.26 14.28
N THR A 288 -17.54 -13.85 13.25
CA THR A 288 -17.67 -12.44 12.87
C THR A 288 -18.53 -11.66 13.85
N LYS A 289 -19.40 -12.32 14.62
CA LYS A 289 -20.29 -11.66 15.59
C LYS A 289 -19.56 -11.38 16.90
N SER A 290 -18.84 -12.36 17.42
CA SER A 290 -18.02 -12.18 18.63
C SER A 290 -16.65 -11.54 18.35
N ILE A 291 -16.25 -11.47 17.08
CA ILE A 291 -14.93 -10.98 16.62
C ILE A 291 -13.83 -11.77 17.33
N SER A 292 -13.77 -13.07 17.03
CA SER A 292 -12.80 -13.99 17.62
C SER A 292 -12.38 -15.11 16.66
N PHE A 293 -11.19 -15.66 16.90
CA PHE A 293 -10.71 -16.87 16.25
C PHE A 293 -10.82 -18.05 17.21
N ILE A 294 -11.52 -19.11 16.79
CA ILE A 294 -11.73 -20.32 17.59
C ILE A 294 -11.03 -21.47 16.89
N LYS A 295 -10.07 -22.10 17.56
CA LYS A 295 -9.41 -23.31 17.07
C LYS A 295 -10.24 -24.53 17.46
N GLU A 296 -10.69 -25.28 16.46
CA GLU A 296 -11.30 -26.61 16.66
C GLU A 296 -10.18 -27.66 16.69
N LYS A 297 -10.32 -28.65 17.58
CA LYS A 297 -9.38 -29.78 17.70
C LYS A 297 -9.47 -30.70 16.49
#